data_AF-A0A399E8Y9-F1
#
_entry.id   AF-A0A399E8Y9-F1
#
_cell.length_a   1.000
_cell.length_b   1.000
_cell.length_c   1.000
_cell.angle_alpha   90.00
_cell.angle_beta   90.00
_cell.angle_gamma   90.00
#
_symmetry.space_group_name_H-M   'P 1'
#
loop_
_entity.id
_entity.type
_entity.pdbx_description
1 polymer ?
#
loop_
_entity_poly.entity_id
_entity_poly.type
_entity_poly.pdbx_seq_one_letter_code
_entity_poly.pdbx_strand_id
1 'polypeptide(L)'
;MRPKLVLFLCSLLLGACSFVYTGSTVTPQPITITETVLSSRYGLIALNATILERDQEAGWERVVFRLQPNHPLPLANIGDLGRYLRAQLEIRQWRLQCETSNSLPIFGGPHYTLRVVRGTEGAGLFLKPAGEPGTYRLEVGATSPDPPPFSCPVR
;
A
#
# COMPACT_ATOMS: atom_id res chain seq x y z
N MET A 1 12.08 6.92 -42.06
CA MET A 1 12.45 6.20 -43.30
C MET A 1 11.34 5.22 -43.63
N ARG A 2 10.72 5.32 -44.82
CA ARG A 2 9.59 4.49 -45.25
C ARG A 2 10.09 3.06 -45.56
N PRO A 3 9.44 1.99 -45.08
CA PRO A 3 9.73 0.66 -45.59
C PRO A 3 9.03 0.47 -46.95
N LYS A 4 9.78 -0.10 -47.89
CA LYS A 4 9.39 -0.35 -49.27
C LYS A 4 8.27 -1.40 -49.33
N LEU A 5 7.21 -1.06 -50.04
CA LEU A 5 6.15 -1.97 -50.46
C LEU A 5 6.74 -2.95 -51.48
N VAL A 6 6.87 -4.23 -51.12
CA VAL A 6 7.17 -5.30 -52.07
C VAL A 6 5.85 -6.03 -52.33
N LEU A 7 5.27 -5.77 -53.51
CA LEU A 7 4.23 -6.62 -54.07
C LEU A 7 4.84 -7.96 -54.45
N PHE A 8 4.33 -9.05 -53.88
CA PHE A 8 4.51 -10.39 -54.46
C PHE A 8 3.15 -10.87 -54.96
N LEU A 9 2.98 -10.76 -56.28
CA LEU A 9 2.02 -11.54 -57.05
C LEU A 9 2.57 -12.97 -57.12
N CYS A 10 1.86 -13.94 -56.57
CA CYS A 10 2.06 -15.34 -56.93
C CYS A 10 0.71 -16.06 -56.88
N SER A 11 0.16 -16.27 -58.07
CA SER A 11 -1.06 -17.03 -58.31
C SER A 11 -0.80 -18.54 -58.22
N LEU A 12 -1.69 -19.23 -57.52
CA LEU A 12 -2.15 -20.62 -57.74
C LEU A 12 -1.08 -21.70 -57.97
N LEU A 13 -0.77 -22.46 -56.92
CA LEU A 13 -0.50 -23.90 -56.97
C LEU A 13 -0.67 -24.53 -55.58
N LEU A 14 -1.34 -25.68 -55.54
CA LEU A 14 -1.71 -26.43 -54.35
C LEU A 14 -0.49 -26.81 -53.51
N GLY A 15 -0.56 -26.57 -52.20
CA GLY A 15 0.39 -27.09 -51.22
C GLY A 15 0.01 -26.60 -49.83
N ALA A 16 -0.46 -27.51 -48.98
CA ALA A 16 -0.84 -27.23 -47.61
C ALA A 16 0.37 -26.71 -46.81
N CYS A 17 0.45 -25.39 -46.64
CA CYS A 17 1.29 -24.78 -45.62
C CYS A 17 0.44 -24.58 -44.37
N SER A 18 0.25 -25.65 -43.59
CA SER A 18 -0.14 -25.53 -42.19
C SER A 18 0.99 -24.82 -41.46
N PHE A 19 0.90 -23.50 -41.35
CA PHE A 19 1.75 -22.73 -40.45
C PHE A 19 1.40 -23.15 -39.02
N VAL A 20 2.14 -24.11 -38.48
CA VAL A 20 2.08 -24.43 -37.06
C VAL A 20 2.77 -23.28 -36.33
N TYR A 21 1.99 -22.26 -35.96
CA TYR A 21 2.44 -21.25 -35.03
C TYR A 21 2.54 -21.91 -33.65
N THR A 22 3.69 -22.51 -33.33
CA THR A 22 4.04 -22.88 -31.96
C THR A 22 4.37 -21.60 -31.19
N GLY A 23 3.39 -20.71 -31.08
CA GLY A 23 3.44 -19.64 -30.11
C GLY A 23 3.29 -20.30 -28.76
N SER A 24 4.38 -20.39 -28.00
CA SER A 24 4.29 -20.67 -26.57
C SER A 24 3.36 -19.64 -25.96
N THR A 25 2.10 -20.03 -25.75
CA THR A 25 1.14 -19.23 -24.99
C THR A 25 1.60 -19.26 -23.55
N VAL A 26 2.50 -18.34 -23.19
CA VAL A 26 2.73 -18.01 -21.79
C VAL A 26 1.43 -17.39 -21.31
N THR A 27 0.54 -18.22 -20.77
CA THR A 27 -0.65 -17.75 -20.08
C THR A 27 -0.18 -16.92 -18.89
N PRO A 28 -0.46 -15.61 -18.85
CA PRO A 28 -0.14 -14.81 -17.68
C PRO A 28 -0.87 -15.42 -16.49
N GLN A 29 -0.14 -15.86 -15.47
CA GLN A 29 -0.78 -16.31 -14.25
C GLN A 29 -1.46 -15.10 -13.58
N PRO A 30 -2.74 -15.21 -13.19
CA PRO A 30 -3.43 -14.12 -12.54
C PRO A 30 -2.75 -13.78 -11.21
N ILE A 31 -2.36 -12.52 -11.06
CA ILE A 31 -1.79 -12.02 -9.80
C ILE A 31 -2.92 -11.97 -8.79
N THR A 32 -2.86 -12.82 -7.76
CA THR A 32 -3.81 -12.78 -6.65
C THR A 32 -3.37 -11.71 -5.67
N ILE A 33 -4.20 -10.68 -5.48
CA ILE A 33 -4.00 -9.66 -4.44
C ILE A 33 -4.82 -10.07 -3.22
N THR A 34 -4.16 -10.13 -2.07
CA THR A 34 -4.78 -10.45 -0.78
C THR A 34 -4.93 -9.19 0.05
N GLU A 35 -6.07 -9.02 0.71
CA GLU A 35 -6.30 -7.92 1.64
C GLU A 35 -6.13 -8.39 3.07
N THR A 36 -5.30 -7.68 3.83
CA THR A 36 -5.04 -7.96 5.24
C THR A 36 -5.53 -6.81 6.09
N VAL A 37 -6.52 -7.08 6.94
CA VAL A 37 -7.13 -6.06 7.81
C VAL A 37 -6.16 -5.66 8.92
N LEU A 38 -5.73 -4.41 8.92
CA LEU A 38 -4.90 -3.82 9.96
C LEU A 38 -5.75 -3.29 11.12
N SER A 39 -6.81 -2.53 10.82
CA SER A 39 -7.81 -2.11 11.82
C SER A 39 -9.20 -2.18 11.23
N SER A 40 -10.08 -2.93 11.90
CA SER A 40 -11.48 -3.03 11.49
C SER A 40 -12.24 -1.72 11.77
N ARG A 41 -11.95 -1.08 12.91
CA ARG A 41 -12.62 0.17 13.34
C ARG A 41 -12.38 1.31 12.37
N TYR A 42 -11.14 1.46 11.91
CA TYR A 42 -10.73 2.54 11.02
C TYR A 42 -10.72 2.14 9.53
N GLY A 43 -11.08 0.89 9.23
CA GLY A 43 -11.12 0.38 7.85
C GLY A 43 -9.75 0.38 7.17
N LEU A 44 -8.69 0.11 7.93
CA LEU A 44 -7.33 0.08 7.43
C LEU A 44 -6.96 -1.33 6.98
N ILE A 45 -6.47 -1.45 5.75
CA ILE A 45 -5.98 -2.69 5.15
C ILE A 45 -4.58 -2.51 4.56
N ALA A 46 -3.82 -3.61 4.49
CA ALA A 46 -2.61 -3.72 3.68
C ALA A 46 -2.80 -4.80 2.62
N LEU A 47 -2.35 -4.53 1.40
CA LEU A 47 -2.35 -5.52 0.31
C LEU A 47 -1.14 -6.44 0.46
N ASN A 48 -1.29 -7.73 0.19
CA ASN A 48 -0.21 -8.72 0.21
C ASN A 48 0.67 -8.57 1.46
N ALA A 49 0.05 -8.70 2.63
CA ALA A 49 0.72 -8.53 3.91
C ALA A 49 0.34 -9.65 4.88
N THR A 50 1.23 -9.96 5.82
CA THR A 50 1.00 -10.97 6.85
C THR A 50 1.05 -10.30 8.22
N ILE A 51 0.04 -10.54 9.06
CA ILE A 51 0.06 -10.11 10.46
C ILE A 51 1.03 -11.01 11.23
N LEU A 52 1.97 -10.39 11.95
CA LEU A 52 2.90 -11.08 12.84
C LEU A 52 2.40 -11.04 14.29
N GLU A 53 1.91 -9.86 14.72
CA GLU A 53 1.43 -9.64 16.08
C GLU A 53 0.23 -8.68 16.07
N ARG A 54 -0.69 -8.85 17.01
CA ARG A 54 -1.82 -7.95 17.24
C ARG A 54 -2.10 -7.85 18.73
N ASP A 55 -2.12 -6.63 19.24
CA ASP A 55 -2.46 -6.30 20.60
C ASP A 55 -3.48 -5.16 20.65
N GLN A 56 -4.15 -5.03 21.80
CA GLN A 56 -4.90 -3.84 22.15
C GLN A 56 -4.40 -3.30 23.50
N GLU A 57 -4.06 -2.02 23.54
CA GLU A 57 -3.56 -1.37 24.75
C GLU A 57 -4.25 -0.02 24.93
N ALA A 58 -4.97 0.16 26.04
CA ALA A 58 -5.65 1.42 26.37
C ALA A 58 -6.52 2.01 25.23
N GLY A 59 -7.21 1.15 24.48
CA GLY A 59 -8.07 1.56 23.35
C GLY A 59 -7.33 1.83 22.03
N TRP A 60 -6.02 1.59 21.98
CA TRP A 60 -5.22 1.60 20.75
C TRP A 60 -5.03 0.18 20.23
N GLU A 61 -5.29 -0.01 18.95
CA GLU A 61 -4.95 -1.23 18.22
C GLU A 61 -3.47 -1.14 17.81
N ARG A 62 -2.67 -2.12 18.24
CA ARG A 62 -1.29 -2.29 17.78
C ARG A 62 -1.22 -3.50 16.88
N VAL A 63 -0.65 -3.33 15.70
CA VAL A 63 -0.47 -4.41 14.73
C VAL A 63 0.94 -4.37 14.18
N VAL A 64 1.64 -5.50 14.26
CA VAL A 64 2.90 -5.72 13.55
C VAL A 64 2.60 -6.57 12.31
N PHE A 65 3.00 -6.09 11.15
CA PHE A 65 2.75 -6.77 9.88
C PHE A 65 3.95 -6.67 8.95
N ARG A 66 4.11 -7.68 8.10
CA ARG A 66 5.15 -7.73 7.06
C ARG A 66 4.52 -7.63 5.69
N LEU A 67 5.00 -6.71 4.87
CA LEU A 67 4.66 -6.65 3.45
C LEU A 67 5.35 -7.80 2.71
N GLN A 68 4.62 -8.49 1.85
CA GLN A 68 5.19 -9.56 1.02
C GLN A 68 5.95 -8.98 -0.18
N PRO A 69 6.95 -9.70 -0.73
CA PRO A 69 7.75 -9.20 -1.86
C PRO A 69 6.94 -8.88 -3.12
N ASN A 70 5.77 -9.50 -3.29
CA ASN A 70 4.84 -9.26 -4.39
C ASN A 70 3.84 -8.14 -4.09
N HIS A 71 4.16 -7.21 -3.18
CA HIS A 71 3.29 -6.08 -2.87
C HIS A 71 3.00 -5.27 -4.15
N PRO A 72 1.71 -4.98 -4.46
CA PRO A 72 1.34 -4.42 -5.76
C PRO A 72 1.68 -2.93 -5.90
N LEU A 73 2.00 -2.24 -4.80
CA LEU A 73 2.31 -0.81 -4.80
C LEU A 73 3.82 -0.57 -4.66
N PRO A 74 4.39 0.42 -5.35
CA PRO A 74 5.79 0.79 -5.21
C PRO A 74 5.98 1.63 -3.92
N LEU A 75 5.99 0.98 -2.76
CA LEU A 75 6.22 1.63 -1.47
C LEU A 75 7.73 1.73 -1.21
N ALA A 76 8.33 2.88 -1.54
CA ALA A 76 9.78 3.08 -1.44
C ALA A 76 10.22 3.38 0.01
N ASN A 77 9.35 3.99 0.80
CA ASN A 77 9.64 4.35 2.19
C ASN A 77 8.39 4.28 3.07
N ILE A 78 8.59 4.45 4.38
CA ILE A 78 7.50 4.45 5.36
C ILE A 78 6.47 5.55 5.12
N GLY A 79 6.88 6.70 4.56
CA GLY A 79 5.97 7.78 4.19
C GLY A 79 5.03 7.39 3.06
N ASP A 80 5.46 6.57 2.10
CA ASP A 80 4.57 6.03 1.06
C ASP A 80 3.50 5.13 1.67
N LEU A 81 3.90 4.23 2.57
CA LEU A 81 2.97 3.37 3.30
C LEU A 81 2.01 4.20 4.17
N GLY A 82 2.52 5.22 4.86
CA GLY A 82 1.71 6.16 5.64
C GLY A 82 0.66 6.89 4.80
N ARG A 83 1.07 7.42 3.63
CA ARG A 83 0.15 8.06 2.68
C ARG A 83 -0.90 7.10 2.12
N TYR A 84 -0.53 5.85 1.88
CA TYR A 84 -1.46 4.81 1.46
C TYR A 84 -2.54 4.56 2.54
N LEU A 85 -2.16 4.49 3.82
CA LEU A 85 -3.11 4.36 4.92
C LEU A 85 -3.96 5.63 5.11
N ARG A 86 -3.37 6.82 4.94
CA ARG A 86 -4.11 8.11 4.95
C ARG A 86 -5.20 8.13 3.89
N ALA A 87 -4.90 7.71 2.65
CA ALA A 87 -5.87 7.71 1.56
C ALA A 87 -7.11 6.85 1.88
N GLN A 88 -6.93 5.72 2.58
CA GLN A 88 -8.04 4.87 3.01
C GLN A 88 -8.95 5.58 4.03
N LEU A 89 -8.38 6.38 4.93
CA LEU A 89 -9.14 7.19 5.89
C LEU A 89 -9.89 8.32 5.17
N GLU A 90 -9.25 9.00 4.22
CA GLU A 90 -9.85 10.11 3.46
C GLU A 90 -11.07 9.67 2.65
N ILE A 91 -11.00 8.50 1.98
CA ILE A 91 -12.15 7.91 1.28
C ILE A 91 -13.33 7.68 2.23
N ARG A 92 -13.05 7.46 3.52
CA ARG A 92 -14.04 7.26 4.59
C ARG A 92 -14.41 8.55 5.33
N GLN A 93 -14.17 9.71 4.70
CA GLN A 93 -14.53 11.04 5.19
C GLN A 93 -13.77 11.49 6.45
N TRP A 94 -12.63 10.86 6.75
CA TRP A 94 -11.69 11.40 7.74
C TRP A 94 -10.91 12.55 7.11
N ARG A 95 -10.91 13.71 7.75
CA ARG A 95 -10.16 14.89 7.33
C ARG A 95 -8.84 14.95 8.06
N LEU A 96 -7.76 15.20 7.31
CA LEU A 96 -6.44 15.43 7.86
C LEU A 96 -6.43 16.65 8.80
N GLN A 97 -5.91 16.46 10.02
CA GLN A 97 -5.61 17.54 10.97
C GLN A 97 -4.12 17.87 10.96
N CYS A 98 -3.28 16.84 11.05
CA CYS A 98 -1.83 16.99 10.94
C CYS A 98 -1.17 15.69 10.47
N GLU A 99 0.01 15.83 9.90
CA GLU A 99 0.87 14.74 9.44
C GLU A 99 2.32 15.09 9.75
N THR A 100 3.11 14.13 10.20
CA THR A 100 4.56 14.24 10.26
C THR A 100 5.21 12.95 9.82
N SER A 101 6.34 13.07 9.14
CA SER A 101 7.12 11.93 8.66
C SER A 101 8.58 12.21 8.96
N ASN A 102 9.21 11.34 9.75
CA ASN A 102 10.66 11.30 9.90
C ASN A 102 11.18 10.12 9.07
N SER A 103 12.08 10.39 8.14
CA SER A 103 12.75 9.35 7.35
C SER A 103 14.16 9.04 7.87
N LEU A 104 14.65 9.83 8.82
CA LEU A 104 16.02 9.75 9.32
C LEU A 104 16.11 8.83 10.55
N PRO A 105 17.24 8.12 10.73
CA PRO A 105 17.48 7.27 11.90
C PRO A 105 17.84 8.06 13.18
N ILE A 106 17.68 9.39 13.18
CA ILE A 106 17.96 10.26 14.33
C ILE A 106 16.66 10.66 15.02
N PHE A 107 16.70 10.86 16.35
CA PHE A 107 15.56 11.27 17.18
C PHE A 107 14.30 10.39 17.03
N GLY A 108 14.33 9.18 17.59
CA GLY A 108 13.20 8.25 17.56
C GLY A 108 13.06 7.42 16.28
N GLY A 109 13.92 7.66 15.28
CA GLY A 109 14.03 6.87 14.06
C GLY A 109 12.90 7.11 13.05
N PRO A 110 12.88 6.35 11.94
CA PRO A 110 11.91 6.55 10.89
C PRO A 110 10.49 6.27 11.37
N HIS A 111 9.57 7.19 11.14
CA HIS A 111 8.18 7.04 11.53
C HIS A 111 7.27 7.95 10.70
N TYR A 112 5.98 7.64 10.75
CA TYR A 112 4.91 8.42 10.15
C TYR A 112 3.78 8.55 11.16
N THR A 113 3.42 9.78 11.50
CA THR A 113 2.33 10.10 12.43
C THR A 113 1.27 10.89 11.70
N LEU A 114 0.01 10.55 11.96
CA LEU A 114 -1.15 11.15 11.32
C LEU A 114 -2.26 11.38 12.35
N ARG A 115 -2.90 12.54 12.28
CA ARG A 115 -4.14 12.84 13.00
C ARG A 115 -5.24 13.18 12.02
N VAL A 116 -6.39 12.59 12.23
CA VAL A 116 -7.57 12.83 11.41
C VAL A 116 -8.81 13.04 12.28
N VAL A 117 -9.80 13.71 11.71
CA VAL A 117 -11.09 13.97 12.36
C VAL A 117 -12.26 13.59 11.44
N ARG A 118 -13.36 13.12 12.01
CA ARG A 118 -14.63 12.92 11.31
C ARG A 118 -15.79 13.31 12.24
N GLY A 119 -16.42 14.44 11.95
CA GLY A 119 -17.39 15.04 12.88
C GLY A 119 -16.71 15.39 14.20
N THR A 120 -17.16 14.77 15.30
CA THR A 120 -16.59 14.92 16.64
C THR A 120 -15.58 13.82 17.00
N GLU A 121 -15.33 12.86 16.11
CA GLU A 121 -14.40 11.76 16.33
C GLU A 121 -13.00 12.14 15.87
N GLY A 122 -12.00 12.00 16.75
CA GLY A 122 -10.58 12.06 16.39
C GLY A 122 -9.96 10.67 16.32
N ALA A 123 -9.04 10.47 15.38
CA ALA A 123 -8.21 9.27 15.33
C ALA A 123 -6.74 9.63 15.08
N GLY A 124 -5.85 8.86 15.71
CA GLY A 124 -4.42 8.96 15.56
C GLY A 124 -3.86 7.67 14.98
N LEU A 125 -2.87 7.82 14.12
CA LEU A 125 -2.13 6.73 13.50
C LEU A 125 -0.64 6.99 13.66
N PHE A 126 0.09 5.96 14.07
CA PHE A 126 1.54 5.98 14.18
C PHE A 126 2.14 4.72 13.57
N LEU A 127 2.97 4.91 12.57
CA LEU A 127 3.58 3.85 11.78
C LEU A 127 5.11 3.95 11.93
N LYS A 128 5.77 2.85 12.23
CA LYS A 128 7.25 2.75 12.30
C LYS A 128 7.75 1.39 11.82
N PRO A 129 9.02 1.25 11.40
CA PRO A 129 9.62 -0.05 11.14
C PRO A 129 9.62 -0.93 12.39
N ALA A 130 9.56 -2.24 12.21
CA ALA A 130 9.51 -3.23 13.30
C ALA A 130 10.48 -4.39 13.06
N GLY A 131 11.76 -4.15 13.32
CA GLY A 131 12.82 -5.15 13.18
C GLY A 131 13.26 -5.31 11.73
N GLU A 132 12.84 -6.39 11.07
CA GLU A 132 13.31 -6.75 9.74
C GLU A 132 12.79 -5.83 8.63
N PRO A 133 13.54 -5.66 7.53
CA PRO A 133 13.06 -4.92 6.35
C PRO A 133 11.69 -5.39 5.87
N GLY A 134 10.82 -4.44 5.51
CA GLY A 134 9.45 -4.73 5.09
C GLY A 134 8.48 -5.06 6.22
N THR A 135 8.93 -5.02 7.48
CA THR A 135 8.10 -5.23 8.67
C THR A 135 7.81 -3.90 9.36
N TYR A 136 6.55 -3.66 9.69
CA TYR A 136 6.06 -2.40 10.23
C TYR A 136 5.19 -2.64 11.46
N ARG A 137 5.23 -1.68 12.39
CA ARG A 137 4.28 -1.56 13.49
C ARG A 137 3.37 -0.38 13.22
N LEU A 138 2.08 -0.64 13.21
CA LEU A 138 1.01 0.34 13.18
C LEU A 138 0.36 0.40 14.56
N GLU A 139 0.26 1.60 15.12
CA GLU A 139 -0.59 1.91 16.27
C GLU A 139 -1.69 2.84 15.79
N VAL A 140 -2.95 2.50 16.05
CA VAL A 140 -4.10 3.32 15.65
C VAL A 140 -5.15 3.33 16.75
N GLY A 141 -5.70 4.50 17.05
CA GLY A 141 -6.58 4.68 18.20
C GLY A 141 -7.37 5.97 18.17
N ALA A 142 -8.34 6.04 19.08
CA ALA A 142 -9.17 7.23 19.23
C ALA A 142 -8.35 8.33 19.91
N THR A 143 -8.54 9.56 19.47
CA THR A 143 -7.79 10.71 19.98
C THR A 143 -8.65 11.96 20.05
N SER A 144 -8.14 13.03 20.68
CA SER A 144 -8.80 14.35 20.63
C SER A 144 -8.99 14.78 19.17
N PRO A 145 -10.21 15.22 18.76
CA PRO A 145 -10.47 15.76 17.42
C PRO A 145 -9.71 17.07 17.16
N ASP A 146 -9.36 17.79 18.23
CA ASP A 146 -8.60 19.03 18.20
C ASP A 146 -7.19 18.78 18.80
N PRO A 147 -6.17 18.48 17.97
CA PRO A 147 -4.80 18.35 18.44
C PRO A 147 -4.22 19.72 18.82
N PRO A 148 -3.18 19.78 19.70
CA PRO A 148 -2.53 21.04 20.02
C PRO A 148 -1.96 21.71 18.76
N PRO A 149 -2.06 23.05 18.63
CA PRO A 149 -1.62 23.75 17.43
C PRO A 149 -0.12 23.54 17.18
N PHE A 150 0.27 23.50 15.91
CA PHE A 150 1.66 23.30 15.45
C PHE A 150 2.34 22.00 15.92
N SER A 151 1.57 21.01 16.35
CA SER A 151 2.09 19.72 16.80
C SER A 151 1.35 18.56 16.14
N CYS A 152 2.00 17.41 16.00
CA CYS A 152 1.35 16.19 15.57
C CYS A 152 1.71 15.03 16.51
N PRO A 153 1.04 14.95 17.68
CA PRO A 153 1.37 13.96 18.69
C PRO A 153 0.95 12.56 18.23
N VAL A 154 1.75 11.58 18.64
CA VAL A 154 1.53 10.15 18.37
C VAL A 154 0.19 9.67 18.94
N ARG A 155 -0.15 10.11 20.16
CA ARG A 155 -1.39 9.77 20.87
C ARG A 155 -2.12 11.03 21.32
#